data_AF-A0A8H3WHI6-F1
#
_entry.id   AF-A0A8H3WHI6-F1
#
_cell.length_a   1.000
_cell.length_b   1.000
_cell.length_c   1.000
_cell.angle_alpha   90.00
_cell.angle_beta   90.00
_cell.angle_gamma   90.00
#
_symmetry.space_group_name_H-M   'P 1'
#
loop_
_entity.id
_entity.type
_entity.pdbx_description
1 polymer ?
#
loop_
_entity_poly.entity_id
_entity_poly.type
_entity_poly.pdbx_seq_one_letter_code
_entity_poly.pdbx_strand_id
1 'polypeptide(L)'
;MAPTAILNTPNDSLQAPLKARPSAVTEGTIPIDPPLNPKHRWWWDRCAPLLNTLLTNAEGYTPEEKVDHLRVFRDVVVPSFGLPTPKAKVRPLLTYDGSTFEPSWNFTNGDDGVIRYTFEPLGDSAGSDEDPFAGEIGAAMIPILSQVSSGVDMRWYEQILRRWFVTPEEAAIARSRMPAFVKRVPQLFLAYDMKRSQRFLKAYFFPVLKHFALNVTTEKLVFDMIRDLQPCGDKLYKASEKLQKYLATCKEPCPVEMMAIDCVDPHKARVKVYARTTSNSKAVLADVLTLGGTQTDDATMKGVEYAEKVWHLLLDEPEGMAANQRKDARDMHNLHKGICLAFELKQNEERIDIKAHLPWGQTSRSDAQTIKNFTQALQNVGWDESAEKFSRGAHETAKLPGRDYSKPGGLSYVSYNYGTKGLYMSSYFSPKVQDN
;
A
#
# COMPACT_ATOMS: atom_id res chain seq x y z
N MET A 1 -33.26 46.04 10.09
CA MET A 1 -32.93 46.32 11.50
C MET A 1 -33.52 45.20 12.35
N ALA A 2 -32.75 44.68 13.29
CA ALA A 2 -33.17 43.68 14.28
C ALA A 2 -33.31 44.38 15.66
N PRO A 3 -33.46 43.68 16.81
CA PRO A 3 -33.89 42.31 17.07
C PRO A 3 -35.04 42.27 18.12
N THR A 4 -35.34 41.10 18.69
CA THR A 4 -35.18 40.86 20.15
C THR A 4 -35.20 39.35 20.38
N ALA A 5 -34.20 38.84 21.11
CA ALA A 5 -34.12 37.44 21.52
C ALA A 5 -34.49 37.29 23.00
N ILE A 6 -35.00 36.13 23.40
CA ILE A 6 -35.07 35.73 24.81
C ILE A 6 -34.50 34.32 24.96
N LEU A 7 -33.51 34.20 25.85
CA LEU A 7 -32.88 32.96 26.29
C LEU A 7 -33.32 32.68 27.74
N ASN A 8 -33.83 31.48 28.04
CA ASN A 8 -33.18 30.53 28.96
C ASN A 8 -34.10 29.37 29.43
N THR A 9 -33.46 28.21 29.53
CA THR A 9 -33.78 26.95 30.25
C THR A 9 -33.93 27.15 31.78
N PRO A 10 -34.45 26.20 32.61
CA PRO A 10 -34.20 24.73 32.52
C PRO A 10 -35.28 23.73 33.00
N ASN A 11 -34.97 22.44 32.79
CA ASN A 11 -35.43 21.18 33.45
C ASN A 11 -36.85 21.11 34.03
N ASP A 12 -37.66 20.09 33.70
CA ASP A 12 -37.49 18.79 34.38
C ASP A 12 -37.83 17.53 33.53
N SER A 13 -37.64 16.37 34.15
CA SER A 13 -37.35 15.07 33.52
C SER A 13 -38.41 13.96 33.69
N LEU A 14 -38.14 12.79 33.06
CA LEU A 14 -38.78 11.45 33.20
C LEU A 14 -40.11 11.21 32.42
N GLN A 15 -40.38 10.03 31.81
CA GLN A 15 -39.51 8.93 31.31
C GLN A 15 -40.29 8.00 30.32
N ALA A 16 -39.62 7.36 29.34
CA ALA A 16 -40.07 6.10 28.72
C ALA A 16 -38.86 5.32 28.13
N PRO A 17 -38.71 3.99 28.35
CA PRO A 17 -37.44 3.30 28.11
C PRO A 17 -37.29 2.71 26.70
N LEU A 18 -36.22 3.10 25.99
CA LEU A 18 -35.73 2.39 24.81
C LEU A 18 -34.86 1.21 25.24
N LYS A 19 -35.21 -0.01 24.80
CA LYS A 19 -34.46 -1.24 25.10
C LYS A 19 -33.07 -1.20 24.46
N ALA A 20 -32.02 -1.10 25.27
CA ALA A 20 -30.65 -1.28 24.82
C ALA A 20 -30.40 -2.75 24.42
N ARG A 21 -29.71 -2.96 23.28
CA ARG A 21 -29.02 -4.24 23.03
C ARG A 21 -27.74 -4.27 23.86
N PRO A 22 -27.36 -5.41 24.46
CA PRO A 22 -26.08 -5.52 25.14
C PRO A 22 -24.95 -5.48 24.11
N SER A 23 -24.17 -4.39 24.09
CA SER A 23 -22.84 -4.42 23.50
C SER A 23 -21.93 -5.19 24.46
N ALA A 24 -21.40 -6.33 24.02
CA ALA A 24 -20.34 -7.01 24.76
C ALA A 24 -19.09 -6.13 24.69
N VAL A 25 -18.84 -5.37 25.75
CA VAL A 25 -17.59 -4.61 25.92
C VAL A 25 -16.50 -5.62 26.25
N THR A 26 -15.64 -5.90 25.28
CA THR A 26 -14.36 -6.55 25.54
C THR A 26 -13.47 -5.59 26.31
N GLU A 27 -12.99 -6.02 27.49
CA GLU A 27 -12.05 -5.22 28.29
C GLU A 27 -10.80 -4.87 27.45
N GLY A 28 -10.36 -3.61 27.51
CA GLY A 28 -9.15 -3.14 26.81
C GLY A 28 -9.36 -2.46 25.44
N THR A 29 -10.59 -2.34 24.94
CA THR A 29 -10.89 -1.50 23.76
C THR A 29 -11.66 -0.24 24.13
N ILE A 30 -11.01 0.93 24.09
CA ILE A 30 -11.69 2.22 24.09
C ILE A 30 -12.51 2.30 22.79
N PRO A 31 -13.85 2.47 22.85
CA PRO A 31 -14.68 2.62 21.66
C PRO A 31 -14.32 3.91 20.93
N ILE A 32 -14.17 3.84 19.61
CA ILE A 32 -13.96 5.03 18.77
C ILE A 32 -15.25 5.26 18.02
N ASP A 33 -15.88 6.40 18.31
CA ASP A 33 -17.13 6.75 17.65
C ASP A 33 -16.92 6.82 16.12
N PRO A 34 -17.79 6.17 15.33
CA PRO A 34 -17.70 6.16 13.89
C PRO A 34 -17.99 7.54 13.29
N PRO A 35 -17.60 7.81 12.03
CA PRO A 35 -17.93 9.08 11.36
C PRO A 35 -19.45 9.34 11.33
N LEU A 36 -19.85 10.59 11.60
CA LEU A 36 -21.24 11.02 11.49
C LEU A 36 -21.70 11.21 10.03
N ASN A 37 -20.78 11.53 9.12
CA ASN A 37 -21.07 11.66 7.69
C ASN A 37 -21.39 10.26 7.10
N PRO A 38 -22.59 10.04 6.51
CA PRO A 38 -22.98 8.72 5.99
C PRO A 38 -22.04 8.13 4.93
N LYS A 39 -21.39 8.97 4.11
CA LYS A 39 -20.40 8.52 3.12
C LYS A 39 -19.17 7.92 3.81
N HIS A 40 -18.64 8.64 4.79
CA HIS A 40 -17.47 8.24 5.57
C HIS A 40 -17.80 7.02 6.45
N ARG A 41 -19.03 6.97 6.98
CA ARG A 41 -19.53 5.85 7.78
C ARG A 41 -19.51 4.52 6.99
N TRP A 42 -19.97 4.54 5.74
CA TRP A 42 -19.99 3.36 4.87
C TRP A 42 -18.59 2.74 4.68
N TRP A 43 -17.58 3.60 4.51
CA TRP A 43 -16.17 3.22 4.40
C TRP A 43 -15.59 2.74 5.73
N TRP A 44 -15.84 3.47 6.81
CA TRP A 44 -15.40 3.12 8.17
C TRP A 44 -15.87 1.72 8.57
N ASP A 45 -17.16 1.41 8.41
CA ASP A 45 -17.74 0.13 8.82
C ASP A 45 -17.13 -1.08 8.08
N ARG A 46 -16.54 -0.87 6.89
CA ARG A 46 -15.90 -1.92 6.07
C ARG A 46 -14.39 -2.03 6.28
N CYS A 47 -13.70 -0.90 6.50
CA CYS A 47 -12.25 -0.85 6.58
C CYS A 47 -11.70 -0.87 8.02
N ALA A 48 -12.33 -0.16 8.94
CA ALA A 48 -11.82 0.00 10.31
C ALA A 48 -11.77 -1.30 11.13
N PRO A 49 -12.75 -2.24 11.02
CA PRO A 49 -12.65 -3.52 11.73
C PRO A 49 -11.39 -4.32 11.37
N LEU A 50 -11.02 -4.35 10.08
CA LEU A 50 -9.80 -5.03 9.62
C LEU A 50 -8.53 -4.39 10.22
N LEU A 51 -8.44 -3.06 10.19
CA LEU A 51 -7.33 -2.32 10.77
C LEU A 51 -7.21 -2.54 12.28
N ASN A 52 -8.33 -2.51 13.01
CA ASN A 52 -8.35 -2.72 14.46
C ASN A 52 -7.98 -4.16 14.86
N THR A 53 -8.45 -5.16 14.11
CA THR A 53 -8.07 -6.57 14.33
C THR A 53 -6.57 -6.77 14.14
N LEU A 54 -5.98 -6.19 13.08
CA LEU A 54 -4.54 -6.25 12.82
C LEU A 54 -3.73 -5.53 13.92
N LEU A 55 -4.10 -4.30 14.27
CA LEU A 55 -3.45 -3.54 15.36
C LEU A 55 -3.51 -4.26 16.71
N THR A 56 -4.59 -5.00 16.97
CA THR A 56 -4.75 -5.77 18.23
C THR A 56 -3.95 -7.07 18.22
N ASN A 57 -3.93 -7.82 17.12
CA ASN A 57 -3.18 -9.08 17.03
C ASN A 57 -1.67 -8.88 16.76
N ALA A 58 -1.25 -7.67 16.41
CA ALA A 58 0.16 -7.30 16.34
C ALA A 58 0.88 -7.34 17.69
N GLU A 59 0.12 -7.28 18.81
CA GLU A 59 0.62 -7.32 20.21
C GLU A 59 1.59 -6.17 20.59
N GLY A 60 1.99 -5.33 19.62
CA GLY A 60 2.97 -4.25 19.75
C GLY A 60 2.42 -2.83 19.92
N TYR A 61 1.12 -2.63 20.17
CA TYR A 61 0.50 -1.31 20.32
C TYR A 61 -0.28 -1.20 21.63
N THR A 62 -0.09 -0.11 22.38
CA THR A 62 -0.92 0.16 23.57
C THR A 62 -2.36 0.52 23.16
N PRO A 63 -3.36 0.43 24.08
CA PRO A 63 -4.72 0.87 23.78
C PRO A 63 -4.78 2.32 23.26
N GLU A 64 -3.98 3.22 23.81
CA GLU A 64 -3.91 4.64 23.44
C GLU A 64 -3.33 4.83 22.03
N GLU A 65 -2.28 4.07 21.69
CA GLU A 65 -1.67 4.10 20.35
C GLU A 65 -2.66 3.58 19.29
N LYS A 66 -3.38 2.50 19.58
CA LYS A 66 -4.44 1.99 18.69
C LYS A 66 -5.54 3.02 18.48
N VAL A 67 -5.97 3.71 19.55
CA VAL A 67 -6.97 4.79 19.48
C VAL A 67 -6.48 5.96 18.63
N ASP A 68 -5.24 6.41 18.80
CA ASP A 68 -4.70 7.52 18.03
C ASP A 68 -4.58 7.20 16.53
N HIS A 69 -4.10 6.01 16.17
CA HIS A 69 -4.05 5.57 14.77
C HIS A 69 -5.43 5.45 14.12
N LEU A 70 -6.40 4.85 14.84
CA LEU A 70 -7.76 4.69 14.35
C LEU A 70 -8.51 6.04 14.28
N ARG A 71 -8.20 7.00 15.15
CA ARG A 71 -8.68 8.39 15.07
C ARG A 71 -8.19 9.06 13.78
N VAL A 72 -6.88 9.01 13.50
CA VAL A 72 -6.33 9.56 12.24
C VAL A 72 -6.90 8.85 11.02
N PHE A 73 -7.11 7.53 11.10
CA PHE A 73 -7.79 6.78 10.04
C PHE A 73 -9.22 7.27 9.81
N ARG A 74 -9.99 7.50 10.89
CA ARG A 74 -11.37 8.01 10.84
C ARG A 74 -11.46 9.43 10.27
N ASP A 75 -10.57 10.32 10.70
CA ASP A 75 -10.73 11.77 10.53
C ASP A 75 -9.95 12.32 9.31
N VAL A 76 -8.94 11.59 8.82
CA VAL A 76 -8.10 12.02 7.69
C VAL A 76 -8.16 11.06 6.51
N VAL A 77 -8.07 9.75 6.77
CA VAL A 77 -7.93 8.75 5.70
C VAL A 77 -9.28 8.38 5.09
N VAL A 78 -10.26 8.00 5.90
CA VAL A 78 -11.62 7.64 5.44
C VAL A 78 -12.31 8.76 4.62
N PRO A 79 -12.21 10.06 4.97
CA PRO A 79 -12.76 11.14 4.14
C PRO A 79 -12.10 11.26 2.75
N SER A 80 -10.86 10.79 2.59
CA SER A 80 -10.15 10.87 1.30
C SER A 80 -10.63 9.86 0.26
N PHE A 81 -11.36 8.82 0.68
CA PHE A 81 -11.77 7.68 -0.16
C PHE A 81 -12.81 8.02 -1.25
N GLY A 82 -13.39 9.22 -1.19
CA GLY A 82 -14.43 9.66 -2.12
C GLY A 82 -15.76 8.93 -1.96
N LEU A 83 -16.60 9.01 -2.99
CA LEU A 83 -17.98 8.50 -2.93
C LEU A 83 -18.02 6.96 -2.87
N PRO A 84 -18.80 6.36 -1.96
CA PRO A 84 -19.10 4.92 -1.99
C PRO A 84 -19.78 4.45 -3.27
N THR A 85 -19.61 3.18 -3.62
CA THR A 85 -20.41 2.53 -4.66
C THR A 85 -21.90 2.41 -4.25
N PRO A 86 -22.83 2.45 -5.22
CA PRO A 86 -22.65 2.60 -6.67
C PRO A 86 -22.51 4.06 -7.14
N LYS A 87 -22.34 5.05 -6.24
CA LYS A 87 -22.23 6.48 -6.62
C LYS A 87 -20.84 6.89 -7.09
N ALA A 88 -19.81 6.08 -6.84
CA ALA A 88 -18.46 6.27 -7.34
C ALA A 88 -18.43 6.31 -8.88
N LYS A 89 -17.86 7.37 -9.47
CA LYS A 89 -17.62 7.43 -10.93
C LYS A 89 -16.37 6.65 -11.36
N VAL A 90 -15.43 6.44 -10.44
CA VAL A 90 -14.18 5.70 -10.68
C VAL A 90 -14.07 4.51 -9.73
N ARG A 91 -13.44 3.44 -10.21
CA ARG A 91 -13.00 2.31 -9.39
C ARG A 91 -11.60 2.63 -8.80
N PRO A 92 -11.37 2.43 -7.49
CA PRO A 92 -10.03 2.44 -6.92
C PRO A 92 -9.13 1.39 -7.59
N LEU A 93 -7.82 1.66 -7.64
CA LEU A 93 -6.80 0.85 -8.30
C LEU A 93 -5.71 0.36 -7.34
N LEU A 94 -5.78 0.67 -6.05
CA LEU A 94 -4.85 0.17 -5.04
C LEU A 94 -4.89 -1.36 -4.94
N THR A 95 -6.09 -1.94 -4.90
CA THR A 95 -6.28 -3.40 -4.89
C THR A 95 -7.04 -3.87 -6.12
N TYR A 96 -6.80 -5.11 -6.54
CA TYR A 96 -7.47 -5.71 -7.70
C TYR A 96 -9.01 -5.81 -7.50
N ASP A 97 -9.47 -5.97 -6.26
CA ASP A 97 -10.89 -5.97 -5.90
C ASP A 97 -11.52 -4.56 -5.87
N GLY A 98 -10.75 -3.50 -6.09
CA GLY A 98 -11.25 -2.13 -6.10
C GLY A 98 -11.50 -1.54 -4.71
N SER A 99 -10.86 -2.10 -3.69
CA SER A 99 -10.74 -1.46 -2.38
C SER A 99 -9.72 -0.33 -2.43
N THR A 100 -10.05 0.77 -1.77
CA THR A 100 -9.24 2.00 -1.72
C THR A 100 -8.24 2.02 -0.55
N PHE A 101 -8.16 0.92 0.20
CA PHE A 101 -7.41 0.76 1.44
C PHE A 101 -6.81 -0.65 1.51
N GLU A 102 -5.53 -0.76 1.87
CA GLU A 102 -4.81 -2.03 1.98
C GLU A 102 -3.86 -2.00 3.19
N PRO A 103 -4.29 -2.52 4.36
CA PRO A 103 -3.39 -2.72 5.49
C PRO A 103 -2.44 -3.90 5.27
N SER A 104 -1.27 -3.84 5.88
CA SER A 104 -0.26 -4.89 5.83
C SER A 104 0.43 -5.07 7.18
N TRP A 105 0.87 -6.29 7.45
CA TRP A 105 1.61 -6.67 8.65
C TRP A 105 3.03 -7.07 8.25
N ASN A 106 4.02 -6.43 8.85
CA ASN A 106 5.42 -6.66 8.57
C ASN A 106 6.11 -7.49 9.66
N PHE A 107 6.83 -8.52 9.22
CA PHE A 107 7.71 -9.37 10.02
C PHE A 107 9.17 -9.13 9.63
N THR A 108 10.02 -8.80 10.60
CA THR A 108 11.47 -8.64 10.44
C THR A 108 12.19 -9.16 11.69
N ASN A 109 13.49 -9.45 11.56
CA ASN A 109 14.29 -9.89 12.70
C ASN A 109 14.33 -8.83 13.82
N GLY A 110 13.73 -9.12 14.98
CA GLY A 110 13.68 -8.23 16.14
C GLY A 110 12.58 -7.15 16.12
N ASP A 111 11.76 -7.06 15.08
CA ASP A 111 10.59 -6.16 14.98
C ASP A 111 9.53 -6.80 14.06
N ASP A 112 8.58 -7.52 14.67
CA ASP A 112 7.65 -8.44 13.97
C ASP A 112 6.16 -8.05 14.08
N GLY A 113 5.89 -6.82 14.52
CA GLY A 113 4.54 -6.31 14.81
C GLY A 113 4.13 -5.06 14.06
N VAL A 114 4.91 -4.56 13.09
CA VAL A 114 4.61 -3.27 12.45
C VAL A 114 3.45 -3.40 11.45
N ILE A 115 2.28 -2.95 11.88
CA ILE A 115 1.14 -2.70 10.99
C ILE A 115 1.38 -1.41 10.22
N ARG A 116 1.05 -1.46 8.93
CA ARG A 116 1.13 -0.34 8.00
C ARG A 116 -0.13 -0.36 7.16
N TYR A 117 -0.44 0.73 6.48
CA TYR A 117 -1.47 0.68 5.45
C TYR A 117 -1.16 1.61 4.30
N THR A 118 -1.57 1.20 3.11
CA THR A 118 -1.64 2.05 1.91
C THR A 118 -3.10 2.41 1.68
N PHE A 119 -3.35 3.58 1.11
CA PHE A 119 -4.66 4.00 0.62
C PHE A 119 -4.53 4.82 -0.67
N GLU A 120 -5.57 4.76 -1.48
CA GLU A 120 -5.75 5.68 -2.61
C GLU A 120 -6.66 6.83 -2.16
N PRO A 121 -6.16 8.08 -2.10
CA PRO A 121 -7.03 9.24 -1.98
C PRO A 121 -7.70 9.49 -3.35
N LEU A 122 -9.02 9.63 -3.34
CA LEU A 122 -9.83 9.93 -4.52
C LEU A 122 -10.54 11.28 -4.41
N GLY A 123 -11.18 11.56 -3.27
CA GLY A 123 -12.03 12.73 -3.10
C GLY A 123 -13.41 12.60 -3.77
N ASP A 124 -14.28 13.55 -3.47
CA ASP A 124 -15.68 13.52 -3.93
C ASP A 124 -15.85 13.93 -5.41
N SER A 125 -14.88 14.64 -6.00
CA SER A 125 -14.85 15.02 -7.43
C SER A 125 -14.32 13.92 -8.36
N ALA A 126 -13.73 12.85 -7.82
CA ALA A 126 -13.04 11.81 -8.59
C ALA A 126 -13.87 11.25 -9.78
N GLY A 127 -13.39 11.50 -11.00
CA GLY A 127 -14.05 11.11 -12.25
C GLY A 127 -15.11 12.10 -12.75
N SER A 128 -15.15 13.33 -12.23
CA SER A 128 -15.86 14.42 -12.90
C SER A 128 -15.09 14.91 -14.14
N ASP A 129 -15.67 15.87 -14.86
CA ASP A 129 -15.03 16.44 -16.04
C ASP A 129 -13.86 17.38 -15.62
N GLU A 130 -13.94 17.92 -14.41
CA GLU A 130 -12.92 18.76 -13.77
C GLU A 130 -11.78 17.92 -13.15
N ASP A 131 -12.10 16.79 -12.49
CA ASP A 131 -11.09 15.85 -11.96
C ASP A 131 -11.23 14.42 -12.53
N PRO A 132 -10.92 14.21 -13.82
CA PRO A 132 -11.12 12.92 -14.51
C PRO A 132 -10.15 11.80 -14.07
N PHE A 133 -9.18 12.10 -13.20
CA PHE A 133 -8.14 11.16 -12.76
C PHE A 133 -7.89 11.13 -11.24
N ALA A 134 -8.68 11.86 -10.44
CA ALA A 134 -8.53 12.01 -8.99
C ALA A 134 -7.18 12.64 -8.57
N GLY A 135 -6.84 13.77 -9.18
CA GLY A 135 -5.61 14.53 -8.93
C GLY A 135 -5.77 15.69 -7.94
N GLU A 136 -6.94 16.30 -7.80
CA GLU A 136 -7.09 17.52 -6.99
C GLU A 136 -6.76 17.26 -5.50
N ILE A 137 -7.18 16.08 -5.02
CA ILE A 137 -7.00 15.67 -3.63
C ILE A 137 -5.53 15.59 -3.19
N GLY A 138 -4.61 15.27 -4.10
CA GLY A 138 -3.19 15.11 -3.77
C GLY A 138 -2.54 16.38 -3.22
N ALA A 139 -2.94 17.55 -3.73
CA ALA A 139 -2.51 18.85 -3.19
C ALA A 139 -3.34 19.25 -1.96
N ALA A 140 -4.66 19.04 -1.99
CA ALA A 140 -5.57 19.42 -0.92
C ALA A 140 -5.25 18.74 0.43
N MET A 141 -4.67 17.54 0.42
CA MET A 141 -4.29 16.82 1.64
C MET A 141 -3.00 17.31 2.32
N ILE A 142 -2.16 18.13 1.67
CA ILE A 142 -0.86 18.54 2.22
C ILE A 142 -0.96 19.13 3.65
N PRO A 143 -1.88 20.07 3.96
CA PRO A 143 -1.93 20.67 5.29
C PRO A 143 -2.25 19.67 6.40
N ILE A 144 -3.22 18.77 6.18
CA ILE A 144 -3.63 17.79 7.19
C ILE A 144 -2.60 16.66 7.33
N LEU A 145 -2.01 16.19 6.22
CA LEU A 145 -0.92 15.22 6.25
C LEU A 145 0.28 15.77 7.03
N SER A 146 0.59 17.05 6.89
CA SER A 146 1.68 17.72 7.62
C SER A 146 1.43 17.80 9.13
N GLN A 147 0.16 17.77 9.58
CA GLN A 147 -0.22 17.84 11.00
C GLN A 147 -0.24 16.46 11.68
N VAL A 148 -0.69 15.41 10.99
CA VAL A 148 -0.91 14.08 11.60
C VAL A 148 0.25 13.08 11.44
N SER A 149 1.26 13.45 10.66
CA SER A 149 2.42 12.61 10.33
C SER A 149 3.65 12.95 11.19
N SER A 150 4.38 11.93 11.63
CA SER A 150 5.57 12.08 12.47
C SER A 150 6.82 12.39 11.64
N GLY A 151 7.54 13.47 11.96
CA GLY A 151 8.81 13.82 11.32
C GLY A 151 8.71 14.14 9.82
N VAL A 152 7.54 14.63 9.40
CA VAL A 152 7.16 14.79 7.99
C VAL A 152 7.86 15.95 7.30
N ASP A 153 8.22 15.74 6.04
CA ASP A 153 8.71 16.78 5.12
C ASP A 153 8.06 16.58 3.75
N MET A 154 7.48 17.64 3.21
CA MET A 154 6.70 17.62 1.96
C MET A 154 7.46 18.19 0.76
N ARG A 155 8.73 18.60 0.91
CA ARG A 155 9.50 19.24 -0.18
C ARG A 155 9.60 18.37 -1.43
N TRP A 156 9.96 17.09 -1.29
CA TRP A 156 9.99 16.15 -2.41
C TRP A 156 8.59 15.83 -2.92
N TYR A 157 7.60 15.70 -2.04
CA TYR A 157 6.20 15.45 -2.39
C TYR A 157 5.64 16.54 -3.32
N GLU A 158 5.80 17.81 -2.95
CA GLU A 158 5.34 18.96 -3.72
C GLU A 158 6.04 19.11 -5.08
N GLN A 159 7.33 18.77 -5.16
CA GLN A 159 8.08 18.77 -6.44
C GLN A 159 7.52 17.72 -7.41
N ILE A 160 7.26 16.50 -6.91
CA ILE A 160 6.73 15.42 -7.74
C ILE A 160 5.29 15.74 -8.16
N LEU A 161 4.44 16.25 -7.26
CA LEU A 161 3.10 16.75 -7.61
C LEU A 161 3.18 17.76 -8.78
N ARG A 162 3.97 18.83 -8.60
CA ARG A 162 4.09 19.91 -9.61
C ARG A 162 4.56 19.41 -10.98
N ARG A 163 5.40 18.37 -11.03
CA ARG A 163 5.93 17.82 -12.29
C ARG A 163 5.01 16.77 -12.91
N TRP A 164 4.37 15.92 -12.10
CA TRP A 164 3.72 14.70 -12.58
C TRP A 164 2.20 14.71 -12.54
N PHE A 165 1.57 15.55 -11.75
CA PHE A 165 0.12 15.70 -11.84
C PHE A 165 -0.22 16.43 -13.14
N VAL A 166 -1.25 15.94 -13.84
CA VAL A 166 -1.62 16.46 -15.15
C VAL A 166 -2.47 17.73 -15.02
N THR A 167 -2.19 18.72 -15.86
CA THR A 167 -3.14 19.83 -16.11
C THR A 167 -4.38 19.31 -16.85
N PRO A 168 -5.48 20.09 -16.94
CA PRO A 168 -6.64 19.71 -17.74
C PRO A 168 -6.31 19.42 -19.21
N GLU A 169 -5.38 20.17 -19.83
CA GLU A 169 -4.94 19.92 -21.21
C GLU A 169 -4.15 18.60 -21.31
N GLU A 170 -3.21 18.36 -20.38
CA GLU A 170 -2.45 17.10 -20.36
C GLU A 170 -3.35 15.90 -20.07
N ALA A 171 -4.38 16.05 -19.23
CA ALA A 171 -5.37 15.02 -18.94
C ALA A 171 -6.19 14.66 -20.20
N ALA A 172 -6.59 15.66 -21.00
CA ALA A 172 -7.27 15.43 -22.28
C ALA A 172 -6.35 14.73 -23.30
N ILE A 173 -5.09 15.17 -23.44
CA ILE A 173 -4.11 14.52 -24.32
C ILE A 173 -3.85 13.08 -23.87
N ALA A 174 -3.62 12.85 -22.57
CA ALA A 174 -3.42 11.53 -22.01
C ALA A 174 -4.61 10.61 -22.31
N ARG A 175 -5.84 11.08 -22.04
CA ARG A 175 -7.08 10.35 -22.33
C ARG A 175 -7.21 9.94 -23.80
N SER A 176 -6.80 10.81 -24.74
CA SER A 176 -6.86 10.54 -26.18
C SER A 176 -5.85 9.50 -26.67
N ARG A 177 -4.74 9.30 -25.94
CA ARG A 177 -3.63 8.39 -26.30
C ARG A 177 -3.61 7.10 -25.48
N MET A 178 -4.32 7.06 -24.36
CA MET A 178 -4.52 5.84 -23.57
C MET A 178 -5.20 4.75 -24.42
N PRO A 179 -4.76 3.48 -24.35
CA PRO A 179 -5.45 2.38 -24.99
C PRO A 179 -6.90 2.26 -24.49
N ALA A 180 -7.86 1.97 -25.36
CA ALA A 180 -9.29 2.01 -25.04
C ALA A 180 -9.73 1.05 -23.90
N PHE A 181 -8.93 0.03 -23.59
CA PHE A 181 -9.15 -0.88 -22.45
C PHE A 181 -8.68 -0.28 -21.10
N VAL A 182 -7.75 0.67 -21.08
CA VAL A 182 -7.30 1.36 -19.88
C VAL A 182 -8.30 2.44 -19.50
N LYS A 183 -9.19 2.14 -18.53
CA LYS A 183 -10.24 3.09 -18.11
C LYS A 183 -9.73 4.18 -17.17
N ARG A 184 -8.74 3.88 -16.34
CA ARG A 184 -8.13 4.79 -15.37
C ARG A 184 -6.68 4.43 -15.11
N VAL A 185 -5.92 5.42 -14.70
CA VAL A 185 -4.54 5.34 -14.22
C VAL A 185 -4.53 6.11 -12.90
N PRO A 186 -3.92 5.59 -11.81
CA PRO A 186 -3.82 6.34 -10.56
C PRO A 186 -2.77 7.46 -10.72
N GLN A 187 -2.81 8.48 -9.86
CA GLN A 187 -1.75 9.51 -9.79
C GLN A 187 -0.95 9.41 -8.49
N LEU A 188 -1.61 9.00 -7.41
CA LEU A 188 -1.05 8.96 -6.06
C LEU A 188 -1.68 7.83 -5.24
N PHE A 189 -0.84 7.05 -4.55
CA PHE A 189 -1.22 6.36 -3.32
C PHE A 189 -0.43 6.95 -2.14
N LEU A 190 -1.01 6.90 -0.94
CA LEU A 190 -0.39 7.32 0.30
C LEU A 190 -0.27 6.12 1.24
N ALA A 191 0.74 6.07 2.10
CA ALA A 191 0.84 5.04 3.12
C ALA A 191 1.39 5.56 4.44
N TYR A 192 1.03 4.87 5.51
CA TYR A 192 1.58 5.09 6.85
C TYR A 192 2.27 3.84 7.36
N ASP A 193 3.54 3.98 7.78
CA ASP A 193 4.15 3.04 8.72
C ASP A 193 3.79 3.46 10.15
N MET A 194 3.00 2.66 10.85
CA MET A 194 2.59 2.94 12.24
C MET A 194 3.58 2.26 13.19
N LYS A 195 4.52 3.02 13.78
CA LYS A 195 5.54 2.49 14.69
C LYS A 195 5.26 2.98 16.10
N ARG A 196 4.70 2.13 16.96
CA ARG A 196 4.20 2.55 18.29
C ARG A 196 3.25 3.74 18.07
N SER A 197 3.35 4.83 18.83
CA SER A 197 2.58 6.06 18.62
C SER A 197 2.87 6.85 17.32
N GLN A 198 3.95 6.55 16.60
CA GLN A 198 4.40 7.34 15.44
C GLN A 198 3.78 6.86 14.12
N ARG A 199 3.58 7.80 13.18
CA ARG A 199 3.04 7.56 11.82
C ARG A 199 3.95 8.17 10.77
N PHE A 200 4.74 7.35 10.08
CA PHE A 200 5.64 7.83 9.03
C PHE A 200 4.94 7.77 7.66
N LEU A 201 4.76 8.94 7.04
CA LEU A 201 4.11 9.09 5.74
C LEU A 201 5.03 8.66 4.60
N LYS A 202 4.45 7.98 3.61
CA LYS A 202 5.03 7.69 2.30
C LYS A 202 4.04 8.04 1.21
N ALA A 203 4.55 8.44 0.06
CA ALA A 203 3.77 8.73 -1.14
C ALA A 203 4.30 7.95 -2.33
N TYR A 204 3.40 7.43 -3.16
CA TYR A 204 3.67 6.63 -4.36
C TYR A 204 3.05 7.37 -5.55
N PHE A 205 3.86 7.82 -6.49
CA PHE A 205 3.45 8.66 -7.60
C PHE A 205 3.59 7.92 -8.93
N PHE A 206 2.60 8.11 -9.80
CA PHE A 206 2.47 7.36 -11.05
C PHE A 206 2.67 8.29 -12.26
N PRO A 207 3.82 8.23 -12.95
CA PRO A 207 4.12 9.08 -14.10
C PRO A 207 3.37 8.67 -15.38
N VAL A 208 2.55 7.62 -15.34
CA VAL A 208 1.90 6.99 -16.49
C VAL A 208 0.97 7.95 -17.27
N LEU A 209 0.30 8.90 -16.59
CA LEU A 209 -0.48 9.92 -17.30
C LEU A 209 0.41 10.92 -18.07
N LYS A 210 1.54 11.34 -17.50
CA LYS A 210 2.54 12.16 -18.20
C LYS A 210 3.20 11.40 -19.34
N HIS A 211 3.37 10.08 -19.22
CA HIS A 211 3.82 9.25 -20.33
C HIS A 211 2.89 9.39 -21.54
N PHE A 212 1.58 9.24 -21.36
CA PHE A 212 0.60 9.44 -22.44
C PHE A 212 0.55 10.90 -22.92
N ALA A 213 0.52 11.88 -22.01
CA ALA A 213 0.44 13.31 -22.36
C ALA A 213 1.67 13.80 -23.16
N LEU A 214 2.88 13.41 -22.75
CA LEU A 214 4.14 13.93 -23.28
C LEU A 214 4.81 13.01 -24.32
N ASN A 215 4.36 11.76 -24.46
CA ASN A 215 5.01 10.72 -25.27
C ASN A 215 6.48 10.44 -24.84
N VAL A 216 6.71 10.38 -23.52
CA VAL A 216 8.01 10.11 -22.88
C VAL A 216 7.87 8.84 -22.04
N THR A 217 8.85 7.93 -22.05
CA THR A 217 8.74 6.68 -21.27
C THR A 217 8.70 6.94 -19.77
N THR A 218 8.03 6.08 -19.01
CA THR A 218 7.93 6.19 -17.55
C THR A 218 9.31 6.07 -16.89
N GLU A 219 10.20 5.24 -17.42
CA GLU A 219 11.61 5.15 -16.99
C GLU A 219 12.29 6.52 -17.07
N LYS A 220 12.19 7.20 -18.22
CA LYS A 220 12.81 8.52 -18.40
C LYS A 220 12.21 9.55 -17.44
N LEU A 221 10.88 9.57 -17.29
CA LEU A 221 10.20 10.47 -16.35
C LEU A 221 10.67 10.25 -14.90
N VAL A 222 10.79 9.00 -14.45
CA VAL A 222 11.29 8.64 -13.11
C VAL A 222 12.75 9.02 -12.94
N PHE A 223 13.65 8.58 -13.82
CA PHE A 223 15.08 8.82 -13.64
C PHE A 223 15.47 10.30 -13.80
N ASP A 224 14.76 11.07 -14.63
CA ASP A 224 14.91 12.53 -14.66
C ASP A 224 14.45 13.16 -13.34
N MET A 225 13.28 12.79 -12.82
CA MET A 225 12.78 13.32 -11.55
C MET A 225 13.74 13.03 -10.38
N ILE A 226 14.31 11.82 -10.30
CA ILE A 226 15.27 11.44 -9.25
C ILE A 226 16.49 12.36 -9.23
N ARG A 227 17.04 12.69 -10.41
CA ARG A 227 18.18 13.62 -10.53
C ARG A 227 17.79 15.06 -10.16
N ASP A 228 16.57 15.46 -10.51
CA ASP A 228 16.09 16.83 -10.34
C ASP A 228 15.54 17.12 -8.92
N LEU A 229 15.37 16.11 -8.05
CA LEU A 229 14.89 16.28 -6.67
C LEU A 229 15.81 17.20 -5.85
N GLN A 230 15.23 18.21 -5.20
CA GLN A 230 15.97 19.13 -4.32
C GLN A 230 15.44 19.14 -2.88
N PRO A 231 16.32 19.16 -1.87
CA PRO A 231 17.76 18.84 -1.95
C PRO A 231 17.99 17.34 -2.18
N CYS A 232 19.26 16.95 -2.38
CA CYS A 232 19.77 15.57 -2.31
C CYS A 232 19.46 14.60 -3.47
N GLY A 233 18.80 15.01 -4.56
CA GLY A 233 18.63 14.17 -5.76
C GLY A 233 19.96 13.80 -6.44
N ASP A 234 20.93 14.72 -6.39
CA ASP A 234 22.33 14.52 -6.80
C ASP A 234 22.98 13.30 -6.11
N LYS A 235 22.68 13.08 -4.83
CA LYS A 235 23.24 11.98 -4.02
C LYS A 235 22.65 10.62 -4.37
N LEU A 236 21.56 10.56 -5.13
CA LEU A 236 20.94 9.33 -5.62
C LEU A 236 21.50 8.90 -6.99
N TYR A 237 22.36 9.70 -7.62
CA TYR A 237 22.83 9.49 -9.00
C TYR A 237 23.38 8.08 -9.25
N LYS A 238 24.28 7.58 -8.39
CA LYS A 238 24.96 6.28 -8.61
C LYS A 238 23.99 5.10 -8.64
N ALA A 239 23.12 4.99 -7.62
CA ALA A 239 22.08 3.95 -7.59
C ALA A 239 21.06 4.12 -8.73
N SER A 240 20.73 5.37 -9.09
CA SER A 240 19.83 5.70 -10.20
C SER A 240 20.38 5.23 -11.55
N GLU A 241 21.64 5.55 -11.86
CA GLU A 241 22.33 5.12 -13.08
C GLU A 241 22.49 3.59 -13.16
N LYS A 242 22.89 2.95 -12.05
CA LYS A 242 23.01 1.48 -11.94
C LYS A 242 21.66 0.80 -12.22
N LEU A 243 20.58 1.27 -11.61
CA LEU A 243 19.24 0.72 -11.83
C LEU A 243 18.76 0.95 -13.27
N GLN A 244 18.95 2.15 -13.81
CA GLN A 244 18.55 2.49 -15.18
C GLN A 244 19.24 1.57 -16.20
N LYS A 245 20.53 1.27 -16.02
CA LYS A 245 21.28 0.32 -16.85
C LYS A 245 20.75 -1.11 -16.75
N TYR A 246 20.43 -1.58 -15.53
CA TYR A 246 19.84 -2.91 -15.34
C TYR A 246 18.48 -3.03 -16.02
N LEU A 247 17.54 -2.11 -15.78
CA LEU A 247 16.20 -2.18 -16.35
C LEU A 247 16.21 -2.13 -17.90
N ALA A 248 17.15 -1.39 -18.50
CA ALA A 248 17.33 -1.34 -19.95
C ALA A 248 17.87 -2.64 -20.58
N THR A 249 18.37 -3.59 -19.78
CA THR A 249 19.04 -4.82 -20.26
C THR A 249 18.59 -6.11 -19.56
N CYS A 250 17.61 -6.03 -18.66
CA CYS A 250 17.07 -7.18 -17.92
C CYS A 250 16.41 -8.22 -18.84
N LYS A 251 16.54 -9.51 -18.48
CA LYS A 251 16.11 -10.63 -19.34
C LYS A 251 14.58 -10.73 -19.45
N GLU A 252 13.89 -10.52 -18.34
CA GLU A 252 12.44 -10.43 -18.25
C GLU A 252 12.07 -8.94 -18.27
N PRO A 253 11.30 -8.46 -19.26
CA PRO A 253 10.92 -7.05 -19.36
C PRO A 253 10.26 -6.55 -18.07
N CYS A 254 10.83 -5.46 -17.52
CA CYS A 254 10.44 -4.92 -16.23
C CYS A 254 10.16 -3.40 -16.34
N PRO A 255 9.08 -2.97 -17.03
CA PRO A 255 8.70 -1.57 -17.17
C PRO A 255 8.40 -0.89 -15.83
N VAL A 256 8.77 0.38 -15.71
CA VAL A 256 8.58 1.21 -14.51
C VAL A 256 7.14 1.72 -14.43
N GLU A 257 6.46 1.48 -13.31
CA GLU A 257 5.05 1.83 -13.10
C GLU A 257 4.85 3.00 -12.13
N MET A 258 5.68 3.14 -11.09
CA MET A 258 5.59 4.23 -10.11
C MET A 258 6.93 4.53 -9.42
N MET A 259 7.00 5.69 -8.76
CA MET A 259 8.10 6.06 -7.86
C MET A 259 7.52 6.44 -6.50
N ALA A 260 8.07 5.91 -5.41
CA ALA A 260 7.68 6.28 -4.06
C ALA A 260 8.80 6.98 -3.29
N ILE A 261 8.41 7.79 -2.32
CA ILE A 261 9.31 8.47 -1.37
C ILE A 261 8.87 8.20 0.07
N ASP A 262 9.83 8.23 0.99
CA ASP A 262 9.54 8.51 2.40
C ASP A 262 9.35 10.03 2.55
N CYS A 263 8.19 10.49 3.04
CA CYS A 263 7.89 11.92 3.22
C CYS A 263 8.49 12.43 4.55
N VAL A 264 9.82 12.37 4.65
CA VAL A 264 10.62 12.80 5.80
C VAL A 264 11.76 13.68 5.31
N ASP A 265 12.53 14.28 6.22
CA ASP A 265 13.77 15.02 5.95
C ASP A 265 14.54 14.43 4.73
N PRO A 266 14.64 15.16 3.60
CA PRO A 266 15.34 14.75 2.39
C PRO A 266 16.78 14.28 2.57
N HIS A 267 17.44 14.51 3.71
CA HIS A 267 18.76 13.93 4.02
C HIS A 267 18.70 12.49 4.57
N LYS A 268 17.51 12.02 4.92
CA LYS A 268 17.21 10.67 5.47
C LYS A 268 16.20 9.91 4.60
N ALA A 269 15.45 10.62 3.77
CA ALA A 269 14.50 10.06 2.84
C ALA A 269 15.17 9.19 1.77
N ARG A 270 14.40 8.21 1.30
CA ARG A 270 14.79 7.25 0.27
C ARG A 270 13.81 7.34 -0.89
N VAL A 271 14.29 7.04 -2.09
CA VAL A 271 13.44 6.86 -3.26
C VAL A 271 13.28 5.37 -3.54
N LYS A 272 12.09 4.97 -4.00
CA LYS A 272 11.81 3.62 -4.45
C LYS A 272 11.27 3.65 -5.86
N VAL A 273 11.97 3.04 -6.81
CA VAL A 273 11.46 2.82 -8.15
C VAL A 273 10.69 1.50 -8.15
N TYR A 274 9.46 1.51 -8.64
CA TYR A 274 8.65 0.30 -8.79
C TYR A 274 8.53 -0.06 -10.27
N ALA A 275 8.88 -1.30 -10.58
CA ALA A 275 8.75 -1.86 -11.91
C ALA A 275 8.17 -3.28 -11.83
N ARG A 276 7.57 -3.75 -12.93
CA ARG A 276 6.78 -4.99 -12.91
C ARG A 276 7.19 -5.97 -14.01
N THR A 277 7.50 -7.20 -13.62
CA THR A 277 7.71 -8.33 -14.55
C THR A 277 6.38 -8.95 -14.96
N THR A 278 6.35 -9.72 -16.06
CA THR A 278 5.17 -10.54 -16.40
C THR A 278 5.23 -11.91 -15.71
N SER A 279 6.41 -12.52 -15.68
CA SER A 279 6.71 -13.77 -14.98
C SER A 279 6.91 -13.55 -13.49
N ASN A 280 6.52 -14.55 -12.69
CA ASN A 280 6.75 -14.62 -11.24
C ASN A 280 7.67 -15.78 -10.81
N SER A 281 8.37 -16.42 -11.75
CA SER A 281 9.26 -17.56 -11.47
C SER A 281 10.44 -17.23 -10.54
N LYS A 282 11.00 -18.26 -9.88
CA LYS A 282 12.21 -18.12 -9.03
C LYS A 282 13.42 -17.62 -9.81
N ALA A 283 13.59 -18.07 -11.06
CA ALA A 283 14.67 -17.62 -11.93
C ALA A 283 14.63 -16.11 -12.18
N VAL A 284 13.44 -15.55 -12.42
CA VAL A 284 13.24 -14.10 -12.57
C VAL A 284 13.51 -13.36 -11.26
N LEU A 285 13.05 -13.89 -10.12
CA LEU A 285 13.37 -13.29 -8.82
C LEU A 285 14.89 -13.25 -8.57
N ALA A 286 15.61 -14.35 -8.82
CA ALA A 286 17.06 -14.42 -8.62
C ALA A 286 17.84 -13.47 -9.56
N ASP A 287 17.44 -13.37 -10.83
CA ASP A 287 18.02 -12.41 -11.78
C ASP A 287 17.83 -10.97 -11.30
N VAL A 288 16.64 -10.62 -10.81
CA VAL A 288 16.36 -9.28 -10.31
C VAL A 288 17.07 -8.97 -8.99
N LEU A 289 17.05 -9.89 -8.00
CA LEU A 289 17.72 -9.71 -6.70
C LEU A 289 19.23 -9.46 -6.85
N THR A 290 19.83 -10.02 -7.91
CA THR A 290 21.25 -9.85 -8.25
C THR A 290 21.52 -8.72 -9.26
N LEU A 291 20.48 -8.00 -9.72
CA LEU A 291 20.55 -7.02 -10.81
C LEU A 291 21.30 -7.58 -12.04
N GLY A 292 20.91 -8.78 -12.50
CA GLY A 292 21.56 -9.49 -13.61
C GLY A 292 22.99 -9.93 -13.32
N GLY A 293 23.33 -10.15 -12.04
CA GLY A 293 24.68 -10.45 -11.56
C GLY A 293 25.57 -9.23 -11.30
N THR A 294 25.05 -8.00 -11.37
CA THR A 294 25.81 -6.76 -11.06
C THR A 294 25.78 -6.36 -9.57
N GLN A 295 25.07 -7.12 -8.74
CA GLN A 295 25.08 -7.02 -7.29
C GLN A 295 25.07 -8.44 -6.72
N THR A 296 26.17 -8.85 -6.09
CA THR A 296 26.37 -10.23 -5.59
C THR A 296 27.06 -10.24 -4.23
N ASP A 297 26.84 -9.20 -3.42
CA ASP A 297 27.31 -9.16 -2.03
C ASP A 297 26.58 -10.21 -1.17
N ASP A 298 27.19 -10.57 -0.03
CA ASP A 298 26.70 -11.62 0.87
C ASP A 298 25.21 -11.49 1.23
N ALA A 299 24.71 -10.26 1.42
CA ALA A 299 23.29 -10.05 1.73
C ALA A 299 22.38 -10.33 0.52
N THR A 300 22.80 -9.99 -0.69
CA THR A 300 22.06 -10.35 -1.91
C THR A 300 22.09 -11.86 -2.14
N MET A 301 23.24 -12.53 -1.98
CA MET A 301 23.31 -13.98 -2.19
C MET A 301 22.52 -14.77 -1.14
N LYS A 302 22.52 -14.32 0.12
CA LYS A 302 21.58 -14.83 1.15
C LYS A 302 20.12 -14.56 0.77
N GLY A 303 19.80 -13.42 0.15
CA GLY A 303 18.47 -13.17 -0.38
C GLY A 303 18.02 -14.19 -1.42
N VAL A 304 18.90 -14.60 -2.35
CA VAL A 304 18.58 -15.67 -3.30
C VAL A 304 18.39 -17.02 -2.58
N GLU A 305 19.28 -17.36 -1.63
CA GLU A 305 19.18 -18.60 -0.85
C GLU A 305 17.90 -18.69 0.00
N TYR A 306 17.52 -17.61 0.69
CA TYR A 306 16.29 -17.56 1.48
C TYR A 306 15.04 -17.52 0.60
N ALA A 307 15.10 -16.90 -0.59
CA ALA A 307 13.98 -16.93 -1.53
C ALA A 307 13.63 -18.36 -1.98
N GLU A 308 14.62 -19.22 -2.25
CA GLU A 308 14.39 -20.63 -2.58
C GLU A 308 13.59 -21.38 -1.50
N LYS A 309 13.77 -21.04 -0.22
CA LYS A 309 13.09 -21.67 0.93
C LYS A 309 11.62 -21.24 1.12
N VAL A 310 11.18 -20.15 0.48
CA VAL A 310 9.84 -19.57 0.73
C VAL A 310 9.04 -19.26 -0.53
N TRP A 311 9.67 -18.96 -1.68
CA TRP A 311 8.97 -18.42 -2.84
C TRP A 311 7.92 -19.39 -3.42
N HIS A 312 8.16 -20.69 -3.32
CA HIS A 312 7.18 -21.70 -3.73
C HIS A 312 5.90 -21.65 -2.87
N LEU A 313 6.02 -21.45 -1.55
CA LEU A 313 4.88 -21.19 -0.66
C LEU A 313 4.18 -19.88 -1.02
N LEU A 314 4.95 -18.83 -1.34
CA LEU A 314 4.41 -17.53 -1.74
C LEU A 314 3.67 -17.57 -3.09
N LEU A 315 3.89 -18.60 -3.93
CA LEU A 315 3.11 -18.87 -5.13
C LEU A 315 2.08 -19.99 -4.97
N ASP A 316 1.84 -20.45 -3.74
CA ASP A 316 0.89 -21.54 -3.45
C ASP A 316 1.23 -22.86 -4.17
N GLU A 317 2.53 -23.18 -4.15
CA GLU A 317 3.15 -24.45 -4.56
C GLU A 317 3.80 -25.13 -3.33
N PRO A 318 3.03 -25.68 -2.38
CA PRO A 318 3.56 -26.20 -1.11
C PRO A 318 4.49 -27.42 -1.28
N GLU A 319 4.34 -28.15 -2.38
CA GLU A 319 5.17 -29.32 -2.74
C GLU A 319 6.52 -28.92 -3.41
N GLY A 320 6.76 -27.62 -3.58
CA GLY A 320 7.93 -27.07 -4.28
C GLY A 320 7.60 -26.62 -5.69
N MET A 321 8.55 -25.94 -6.34
CA MET A 321 8.39 -25.46 -7.72
C MET A 321 9.71 -25.48 -8.49
N ALA A 322 9.64 -25.72 -9.80
CA ALA A 322 10.81 -25.61 -10.68
C ALA A 322 11.27 -24.15 -10.86
N ALA A 323 12.54 -23.92 -11.18
CA ALA A 323 13.11 -22.56 -11.26
C ALA A 323 12.37 -21.63 -12.24
N ASN A 324 11.95 -22.16 -13.39
CA ASN A 324 11.23 -21.44 -14.45
C ASN A 324 9.70 -21.59 -14.37
N GLN A 325 9.17 -22.31 -13.39
CA GLN A 325 7.72 -22.43 -13.17
C GLN A 325 7.15 -21.05 -12.81
N ARG A 326 6.01 -20.71 -13.39
CA ARG A 326 5.27 -19.47 -13.10
C ARG A 326 3.78 -19.78 -12.99
N LYS A 327 3.03 -18.87 -12.35
CA LYS A 327 1.56 -18.90 -12.31
C LYS A 327 1.00 -17.66 -12.98
N ASP A 328 0.12 -17.87 -13.95
CA ASP A 328 -0.62 -16.77 -14.56
C ASP A 328 -1.63 -16.20 -13.55
N ALA A 329 -1.96 -14.92 -13.68
CA ALA A 329 -2.96 -14.27 -12.83
C ALA A 329 -4.38 -14.64 -13.29
N ARG A 330 -5.32 -14.77 -12.33
CA ARG A 330 -6.74 -15.01 -12.62
C ARG A 330 -7.35 -14.02 -13.60
N ASP A 331 -6.99 -12.75 -13.46
CA ASP A 331 -7.36 -11.69 -14.40
C ASP A 331 -6.09 -11.05 -14.96
N MET A 332 -5.77 -11.43 -16.21
CA MET A 332 -4.63 -10.92 -16.96
C MET A 332 -4.85 -9.50 -17.52
N HIS A 333 -6.05 -8.91 -17.38
CA HIS A 333 -6.34 -7.55 -17.84
C HIS A 333 -6.01 -6.48 -16.80
N ASN A 334 -5.99 -6.80 -15.50
CA ASN A 334 -5.55 -5.86 -14.46
C ASN A 334 -4.02 -5.74 -14.34
N LEU A 335 -3.56 -4.80 -13.51
CA LEU A 335 -2.12 -4.54 -13.27
C LEU A 335 -1.50 -5.51 -12.24
N HIS A 336 -2.29 -6.14 -11.39
CA HIS A 336 -1.85 -6.96 -10.26
C HIS A 336 -1.44 -8.38 -10.70
N LYS A 337 -0.40 -8.46 -11.53
CA LYS A 337 0.20 -9.70 -12.04
C LYS A 337 1.73 -9.66 -11.98
N GLY A 338 2.37 -10.80 -12.22
CA GLY A 338 3.83 -10.96 -12.16
C GLY A 338 4.41 -10.59 -10.79
N ILE A 339 5.59 -9.99 -10.77
CA ILE A 339 6.23 -9.45 -9.55
C ILE A 339 6.26 -7.93 -9.65
N CYS A 340 5.77 -7.24 -8.62
CA CYS A 340 5.98 -5.80 -8.43
C CYS A 340 7.26 -5.61 -7.60
N LEU A 341 8.30 -5.08 -8.22
CA LEU A 341 9.65 -4.97 -7.67
C LEU A 341 9.91 -3.54 -7.24
N ALA A 342 10.17 -3.33 -5.96
CA ALA A 342 10.58 -2.04 -5.40
C ALA A 342 12.09 -2.02 -5.21
N PHE A 343 12.77 -1.22 -6.01
CA PHE A 343 14.20 -0.94 -5.94
C PHE A 343 14.39 0.28 -5.04
N GLU A 344 14.98 0.10 -3.85
CA GLU A 344 15.22 1.16 -2.85
C GLU A 344 16.60 1.80 -3.07
N LEU A 345 16.60 3.09 -3.40
CA LEU A 345 17.77 3.94 -3.61
C LEU A 345 18.00 4.79 -2.35
N LYS A 346 19.25 4.83 -1.89
CA LYS A 346 19.70 5.62 -0.74
C LYS A 346 20.81 6.57 -1.15
N GLN A 347 20.93 7.68 -0.43
CA GLN A 347 21.87 8.74 -0.75
C GLN A 347 23.31 8.30 -0.49
N ASN A 348 24.20 8.55 -1.46
CA ASN A 348 25.62 8.16 -1.45
C ASN A 348 25.88 6.65 -1.42
N GLU A 349 24.85 5.81 -1.52
CA GLU A 349 24.99 4.36 -1.68
C GLU A 349 24.86 3.97 -3.17
N GLU A 350 25.61 2.96 -3.59
CA GLU A 350 25.44 2.31 -4.91
C GLU A 350 24.63 0.99 -4.80
N ARG A 351 24.53 0.44 -3.59
CA ARG A 351 23.72 -0.76 -3.31
C ARG A 351 22.24 -0.40 -3.43
N ILE A 352 21.48 -1.27 -4.09
CA ILE A 352 20.02 -1.16 -4.21
C ILE A 352 19.41 -2.33 -3.42
N ASP A 353 18.60 -2.02 -2.40
CA ASP A 353 17.81 -3.05 -1.70
C ASP A 353 16.53 -3.33 -2.51
N ILE A 354 16.16 -4.60 -2.68
CA ILE A 354 15.12 -5.01 -3.64
C ILE A 354 14.03 -5.79 -2.93
N LYS A 355 12.80 -5.28 -2.98
CA LYS A 355 11.61 -5.93 -2.43
C LYS A 355 10.67 -6.40 -3.54
N ALA A 356 10.45 -7.70 -3.61
CA ALA A 356 9.48 -8.32 -4.50
C ALA A 356 8.10 -8.37 -3.83
N HIS A 357 7.04 -8.02 -4.56
CA HIS A 357 5.66 -8.14 -4.11
C HIS A 357 4.85 -9.02 -5.08
N LEU A 358 4.10 -9.98 -4.55
CA LEU A 358 3.26 -10.91 -5.31
C LEU A 358 1.78 -10.72 -5.00
N PRO A 359 0.88 -10.68 -6.01
CA PRO A 359 -0.56 -10.56 -5.85
C PRO A 359 -1.19 -11.93 -5.50
N TRP A 360 -1.21 -12.30 -4.22
CA TRP A 360 -1.83 -13.55 -3.77
C TRP A 360 -3.29 -13.72 -4.18
N GLY A 361 -4.09 -12.65 -4.15
CA GLY A 361 -5.49 -12.70 -4.59
C GLY A 361 -5.65 -13.21 -6.03
N GLN A 362 -4.60 -13.09 -6.85
CA GLN A 362 -4.57 -13.47 -8.26
C GLN A 362 -3.94 -14.85 -8.53
N THR A 363 -3.25 -15.47 -7.56
CA THR A 363 -2.51 -16.73 -7.76
C THR A 363 -2.78 -17.83 -6.72
N SER A 364 -3.01 -17.49 -5.43
CA SER A 364 -3.26 -18.48 -4.36
C SER A 364 -4.65 -19.09 -4.47
N ARG A 365 -4.81 -20.41 -4.24
CA ARG A 365 -6.10 -21.12 -4.37
C ARG A 365 -7.19 -20.62 -3.41
N SER A 366 -6.83 -20.23 -2.19
CA SER A 366 -7.73 -19.69 -1.17
C SER A 366 -6.97 -18.94 -0.09
N ASP A 367 -7.61 -17.99 0.60
CA ASP A 367 -6.98 -17.26 1.72
C ASP A 367 -6.59 -18.20 2.87
N ALA A 368 -7.41 -19.23 3.15
CA ALA A 368 -7.08 -20.24 4.15
C ALA A 368 -5.80 -21.02 3.82
N GLN A 369 -5.50 -21.25 2.53
CA GLN A 369 -4.22 -21.83 2.11
C GLN A 369 -3.10 -20.79 2.14
N THR A 370 -3.38 -19.54 1.76
CA THR A 370 -2.41 -18.43 1.87
C THR A 370 -1.88 -18.27 3.30
N ILE A 371 -2.76 -18.35 4.31
CA ILE A 371 -2.36 -18.28 5.72
C ILE A 371 -1.39 -19.42 6.06
N LYS A 372 -1.74 -20.68 5.73
CA LYS A 372 -0.87 -21.84 5.97
C LYS A 372 0.50 -21.68 5.30
N ASN A 373 0.51 -21.27 4.03
CA ASN A 373 1.73 -21.09 3.25
C ASN A 373 2.64 -19.99 3.85
N PHE A 374 2.07 -18.88 4.34
CA PHE A 374 2.87 -17.81 4.94
C PHE A 374 3.34 -18.16 6.36
N THR A 375 2.51 -18.81 7.17
CA THR A 375 2.94 -19.41 8.45
C THR A 375 4.12 -20.35 8.24
N GLN A 376 4.04 -21.28 7.27
CA GLN A 376 5.15 -22.17 6.93
C GLN A 376 6.37 -21.41 6.40
N ALA A 377 6.18 -20.33 5.62
CA ALA A 377 7.29 -19.51 5.13
C ALA A 377 8.03 -18.78 6.28
N LEU A 378 7.33 -18.36 7.33
CA LEU A 378 7.91 -17.80 8.55
C LEU A 378 8.67 -18.87 9.35
N GLN A 379 8.14 -20.10 9.44
CA GLN A 379 8.83 -21.23 10.10
C GLN A 379 10.08 -21.68 9.33
N ASN A 380 10.03 -21.73 8.00
CA ASN A 380 11.17 -22.08 7.13
C ASN A 380 12.39 -21.15 7.29
N VAL A 381 12.21 -20.00 7.93
CA VAL A 381 13.27 -19.02 8.19
C VAL A 381 13.60 -18.85 9.69
N GLY A 382 13.03 -19.71 10.54
CA GLY A 382 13.26 -19.74 11.99
C GLY A 382 12.49 -18.68 12.78
N TRP A 383 11.34 -18.21 12.29
CA TRP A 383 10.49 -17.21 12.94
C TRP A 383 9.19 -17.84 13.48
N ASP A 384 9.30 -18.91 14.26
CA ASP A 384 8.15 -19.69 14.76
C ASP A 384 7.16 -18.86 15.60
N GLU A 385 7.65 -17.97 16.48
CA GLU A 385 6.79 -17.06 17.25
C GLU A 385 5.98 -16.11 16.34
N SER A 386 6.64 -15.52 15.34
CA SER A 386 5.99 -14.68 14.34
C SER A 386 5.00 -15.46 13.48
N ALA A 387 5.30 -16.74 13.19
CA ALA A 387 4.42 -17.64 12.44
C ALA A 387 3.13 -17.94 13.23
N GLU A 388 3.24 -18.23 14.52
CA GLU A 388 2.09 -18.43 15.40
C GLU A 388 1.25 -17.15 15.52
N LYS A 389 1.90 -16.02 15.79
CA LYS A 389 1.27 -14.69 15.91
C LYS A 389 0.53 -14.28 14.64
N PHE A 390 1.17 -14.43 13.47
CA PHE A 390 0.53 -14.21 12.17
C PHE A 390 -0.67 -15.14 11.98
N SER A 391 -0.50 -16.45 12.22
CA SER A 391 -1.55 -17.44 12.04
C SER A 391 -2.79 -17.08 12.87
N ARG A 392 -2.61 -16.81 14.17
CA ARG A 392 -3.66 -16.34 15.08
C ARG A 392 -4.37 -15.11 14.53
N GLY A 393 -3.63 -14.04 14.26
CA GLY A 393 -4.23 -12.77 13.81
C GLY A 393 -4.92 -12.85 12.45
N ALA A 394 -4.38 -13.62 11.50
CA ALA A 394 -5.01 -13.82 10.20
C ALA A 394 -6.32 -14.64 10.30
N HIS A 395 -6.39 -15.61 11.23
CA HIS A 395 -7.64 -16.29 11.54
C HIS A 395 -8.67 -15.37 12.23
N GLU A 396 -8.24 -14.40 13.05
CA GLU A 396 -9.18 -13.37 13.56
C GLU A 396 -9.70 -12.46 12.43
N THR A 397 -8.88 -12.11 11.43
CA THR A 397 -9.37 -11.36 10.26
C THR A 397 -10.36 -12.15 9.42
N ALA A 398 -10.28 -13.49 9.41
CA ALA A 398 -11.23 -14.37 8.73
C ALA A 398 -12.62 -14.39 9.38
N LYS A 399 -12.74 -14.06 10.68
CA LYS A 399 -14.01 -14.02 11.42
C LYS A 399 -14.79 -12.72 11.25
N LEU A 400 -14.21 -11.71 10.61
CA LEU A 400 -14.89 -10.44 10.39
C LEU A 400 -16.12 -10.62 9.47
N PRO A 401 -17.19 -9.81 9.62
CA PRO A 401 -18.36 -9.90 8.77
C PRO A 401 -18.03 -9.78 7.27
N GLY A 402 -18.70 -10.57 6.43
CA GLY A 402 -18.52 -10.55 4.98
C GLY A 402 -17.24 -11.24 4.46
N ARG A 403 -16.49 -11.93 5.31
CA ARG A 403 -15.29 -12.68 4.91
C ARG A 403 -15.61 -14.10 4.49
N ASP A 404 -14.99 -14.54 3.40
CA ASP A 404 -15.02 -15.92 2.91
C ASP A 404 -13.61 -16.32 2.49
N TYR A 405 -12.86 -16.91 3.43
CA TYR A 405 -11.47 -17.34 3.22
C TYR A 405 -11.37 -18.74 2.57
N SER A 406 -12.50 -19.36 2.20
CA SER A 406 -12.51 -20.52 1.28
C SER A 406 -12.16 -20.10 -0.14
N LYS A 407 -12.38 -18.81 -0.46
CA LYS A 407 -11.97 -18.15 -1.70
C LYS A 407 -10.69 -17.33 -1.47
N PRO A 408 -10.00 -16.90 -2.54
CA PRO A 408 -8.88 -15.99 -2.41
C PRO A 408 -9.32 -14.53 -2.27
N GLY A 409 -8.39 -13.71 -1.78
CA GLY A 409 -8.33 -12.27 -2.01
C GLY A 409 -8.48 -11.38 -0.79
N GLY A 410 -8.87 -11.94 0.36
CA GLY A 410 -8.78 -11.28 1.66
C GLY A 410 -7.33 -11.04 2.07
N LEU A 411 -6.41 -11.94 1.68
CA LEU A 411 -4.97 -11.68 1.64
C LEU A 411 -4.61 -11.27 0.21
N SER A 412 -4.38 -9.98 -0.02
CA SER A 412 -4.28 -9.38 -1.35
C SER A 412 -2.90 -9.58 -1.97
N TYR A 413 -1.85 -9.34 -1.18
CA TYR A 413 -0.45 -9.34 -1.58
C TYR A 413 0.45 -9.94 -0.51
N VAL A 414 1.65 -10.35 -0.91
CA VAL A 414 2.80 -10.57 -0.03
C VAL A 414 3.99 -9.79 -0.52
N SER A 415 4.92 -9.47 0.37
CA SER A 415 6.25 -8.99 -0.03
C SER A 415 7.38 -9.77 0.64
N TYR A 416 8.48 -9.91 -0.11
CA TYR A 416 9.74 -10.53 0.30
C TYR A 416 10.90 -9.58 0.01
N ASN A 417 11.86 -9.48 0.93
CA ASN A 417 13.13 -8.78 0.75
C ASN A 417 14.20 -9.40 1.66
N TYR A 418 15.45 -9.41 1.21
CA TYR A 418 16.61 -9.59 2.07
C TYR A 418 17.60 -8.46 1.77
N GLY A 419 17.74 -7.53 2.70
CA GLY A 419 18.61 -6.37 2.55
C GLY A 419 19.76 -6.38 3.56
N THR A 420 20.44 -5.24 3.71
CA THR A 420 21.50 -5.07 4.73
C THR A 420 20.99 -5.22 6.17
N LYS A 421 19.68 -5.15 6.39
CA LYS A 421 19.00 -5.39 7.68
C LYS A 421 18.49 -6.84 7.84
N GLY A 422 18.88 -7.74 6.95
CA GLY A 422 18.44 -9.14 6.92
C GLY A 422 17.10 -9.34 6.22
N LEU A 423 16.48 -10.48 6.53
CA LEU A 423 15.21 -10.91 5.96
C LEU A 423 14.04 -10.02 6.41
N TYR A 424 13.10 -9.83 5.49
CA TYR A 424 11.90 -9.03 5.64
C TYR A 424 10.76 -9.71 4.89
N MET A 425 9.63 -9.94 5.54
CA MET A 425 8.40 -10.39 4.88
C MET A 425 7.19 -9.58 5.32
N SER A 426 6.14 -9.54 4.51
CA SER A 426 4.88 -8.89 4.88
C SER A 426 3.68 -9.47 4.17
N SER A 427 2.60 -9.71 4.92
CA SER A 427 1.28 -10.02 4.38
C SER A 427 0.45 -8.74 4.24
N TYR A 428 -0.29 -8.60 3.14
CA TYR A 428 -1.20 -7.50 2.84
C TYR A 428 -2.62 -8.05 2.79
N PHE A 429 -3.58 -7.27 3.29
CA PHE A 429 -4.96 -7.68 3.44
C PHE A 429 -5.87 -6.70 2.69
N SER A 430 -6.86 -7.21 1.95
CA SER A 430 -7.89 -6.36 1.35
C SER A 430 -9.15 -6.33 2.22
N PRO A 431 -9.74 -5.15 2.46
CA PRO A 431 -11.05 -5.05 3.08
C PRO A 431 -12.20 -5.55 2.19
N LYS A 432 -11.97 -5.90 0.91
CA LYS A 432 -12.99 -6.43 -0.04
C LYS A 432 -14.31 -5.64 0.02
N VAL A 433 -14.20 -4.32 -0.10
CA VAL A 433 -15.33 -3.38 0.13
C VAL A 433 -16.32 -3.31 -1.03
N GLN A 434 -15.89 -3.69 -2.23
CA GLN A 434 -16.74 -3.77 -3.40
C GLN A 434 -17.38 -5.16 -3.43
N ASP A 435 -18.70 -5.19 -3.53
CA ASP A 435 -19.40 -6.41 -3.90
C ASP A 435 -18.98 -6.80 -5.34
N ASN A 436 -18.72 -8.10 -5.56
CA ASN A 436 -18.30 -8.66 -6.85
C ASN A 436 -19.48 -8.83 -7.82
#